data_AF-A0A9N8H2R4-F1
#
_entry.id   AF-A0A9N8H2R4-F1
#
_cell.length_a   1.000
_cell.length_b   1.000
_cell.length_c   1.000
_cell.angle_alpha   90.00
_cell.angle_beta   90.00
_cell.angle_gamma   90.00
#
_symmetry.space_group_name_H-M   'P 1'
#
loop_
_entity.id
_entity.type
_entity.pdbx_description
1 polymer ?
#
loop_
_entity_poly.entity_id
_entity_poly.type
_entity_poly.pdbx_seq_one_letter_code
_entity_poly.pdbx_strand_id
1 'polypeptide(L)'
;MSESEYKRIGGTNQNLPAMTSWSIPDYKNLTFIHCHKSGGTTVKMLLAQAKTQWNHNNNNNNTPAEIQNFKYSFGGGSSAQKQRNQEARIQHIQAMATHQLHTTNTNAIVTFTVVRDPLERFVSAVQQVMHYNTDFRTKCLKWTARATVQCAIHEIQTTNYLRDVHLLPMVAHFRLWDDYPTARLAVLHLHDLPSLAAYLHHVVANNSNSNSTLLSTTMPHGRDRSKVDYATSRVLANMSIKRHCTPEMIQQLCQLYSIDVIFMQSLGYASEYCHSHSHSP
;
A
#
# COMPACT_ATOMS: atom_id res chain seq x y z
N MET A 1 3.82 14.07 33.79
CA MET A 1 3.90 14.37 32.35
C MET A 1 2.52 14.13 31.76
N SER A 2 1.94 15.14 31.10
CA SER A 2 0.53 15.19 30.72
C SER A 2 0.19 14.37 29.48
N GLU A 3 -1.09 14.02 29.42
CA GLU A 3 -1.75 13.00 28.60
C GLU A 3 -2.02 13.38 27.13
N SER A 4 -1.31 14.35 26.54
CA SER A 4 -1.83 15.07 25.35
C SER A 4 -1.00 15.12 24.07
N GLU A 5 0.12 14.40 23.91
CA GLU A 5 1.01 14.68 22.74
C GLU A 5 1.54 13.51 21.90
N TYR A 6 1.03 12.29 22.04
CA TYR A 6 1.41 11.18 21.14
C TYR A 6 0.19 10.36 20.72
N LYS A 7 -0.40 10.70 19.57
CA LYS A 7 -1.24 9.82 18.70
C LYS A 7 -1.81 10.62 17.52
N ARG A 8 -0.94 11.12 16.63
CA ARG A 8 -1.31 11.57 15.28
C ARG A 8 -0.47 10.75 14.31
N ILE A 9 -1.16 10.14 13.32
CA ILE A 9 -0.78 8.93 12.57
C ILE A 9 -1.00 7.66 13.42
N GLY A 10 -2.07 6.93 13.08
CA GLY A 10 -2.58 5.79 13.83
C GLY A 10 -1.65 4.58 13.79
N GLY A 11 -0.63 4.61 14.65
CA GLY A 11 0.17 3.44 15.01
C GLY A 11 -0.47 2.69 16.18
N THR A 12 -1.01 1.52 15.90
CA THR A 12 -0.90 0.30 16.71
C THR A 12 -1.59 -0.85 15.94
N ASN A 13 -1.04 -2.06 16.10
CA ASN A 13 -1.61 -3.34 15.65
C ASN A 13 -2.96 -3.69 16.35
N GLN A 14 -3.51 -2.75 17.13
CA GLN A 14 -4.84 -2.75 17.76
C GLN A 14 -5.89 -1.98 16.91
N ASN A 15 -5.61 -1.70 15.63
CA ASN A 15 -6.54 -1.01 14.74
C ASN A 15 -7.45 -1.94 13.91
N LEU A 16 -7.30 -3.26 13.97
CA LEU A 16 -8.45 -4.12 13.69
C LEU A 16 -9.58 -3.82 14.67
N PRO A 17 -9.31 -3.52 15.96
CA PRO A 17 -10.31 -2.95 16.86
C PRO A 17 -10.86 -1.56 16.48
N ALA A 18 -10.10 -0.73 15.76
CA ALA A 18 -10.72 0.42 15.07
C ALA A 18 -11.74 -0.12 14.06
N MET A 19 -11.43 -1.18 13.30
CA MET A 19 -12.39 -1.93 12.48
C MET A 19 -13.47 -2.74 13.23
N THR A 20 -13.33 -3.03 14.53
CA THR A 20 -14.37 -3.72 15.33
C THR A 20 -15.20 -2.77 16.17
N SER A 21 -14.72 -1.54 16.41
CA SER A 21 -15.53 -0.39 16.81
C SER A 21 -16.31 0.20 15.63
N TRP A 22 -16.02 -0.27 14.40
CA TRP A 22 -16.92 -0.12 13.26
C TRP A 22 -18.13 -1.03 13.50
N SER A 23 -19.07 -0.52 14.29
CA SER A 23 -20.42 -1.06 14.30
C SER A 23 -20.92 -1.05 12.86
N ILE A 24 -21.08 -2.24 12.31
CA ILE A 24 -21.76 -2.57 11.05
C ILE A 24 -23.19 -2.03 11.21
N PRO A 25 -23.51 -0.80 10.78
CA PRO A 25 -24.05 -0.61 9.44
C PRO A 25 -23.70 0.76 8.79
N ASP A 26 -23.83 0.85 7.47
CA ASP A 26 -23.93 2.11 6.66
C ASP A 26 -22.68 2.78 6.05
N TYR A 27 -21.47 2.22 6.10
CA TYR A 27 -20.37 2.83 5.32
C TYR A 27 -20.54 2.63 3.81
N LYS A 28 -21.11 3.63 3.13
CA LYS A 28 -21.31 3.67 1.67
C LYS A 28 -20.03 3.96 0.89
N ASN A 29 -19.00 4.54 1.52
CA ASN A 29 -17.84 5.10 0.83
C ASN A 29 -16.51 4.62 1.45
N LEU A 30 -15.74 3.85 0.68
CA LEU A 30 -14.37 3.45 0.99
C LEU A 30 -13.39 4.18 0.07
N THR A 31 -12.33 4.74 0.64
CA THR A 31 -11.21 5.34 -0.12
C THR A 31 -9.93 4.58 0.13
N PHE A 32 -9.37 3.98 -0.92
CA PHE A 32 -8.08 3.30 -0.85
C PHE A 32 -6.96 4.17 -1.44
N ILE A 33 -5.96 4.49 -0.62
CA ILE A 33 -4.74 5.18 -1.03
C ILE A 33 -3.68 4.14 -1.36
N HIS A 34 -3.33 4.04 -2.65
CA HIS A 34 -2.34 3.08 -3.12
C HIS A 34 -0.90 3.54 -2.81
N CYS A 35 -0.31 2.99 -1.75
CA CYS A 35 1.14 3.00 -1.56
C CYS A 35 1.80 2.02 -2.55
N HIS A 36 2.76 2.51 -3.33
CA HIS A 36 3.33 1.69 -4.40
C HIS A 36 4.04 0.48 -3.82
N LYS A 37 3.82 -0.67 -4.45
CA LYS A 37 4.48 -1.94 -4.13
C LYS A 37 4.09 -2.57 -2.78
N SER A 38 3.00 -2.09 -2.19
CA SER A 38 2.45 -2.58 -0.92
C SER A 38 1.14 -3.37 -1.11
N GLY A 39 0.99 -4.10 -2.23
CA GLY A 39 -0.18 -4.97 -2.46
C GLY A 39 -1.41 -4.29 -3.06
N GLY A 40 -1.31 -3.06 -3.55
CA GLY A 40 -2.48 -2.33 -4.04
C GLY A 40 -3.21 -2.95 -5.23
N THR A 41 -2.55 -3.77 -6.06
CA THR A 41 -3.26 -4.53 -7.09
C THR A 41 -4.24 -5.54 -6.47
N THR A 42 -3.84 -6.23 -5.41
CA THR A 42 -4.71 -7.16 -4.67
C THR A 42 -5.87 -6.42 -4.01
N VAL A 43 -5.60 -5.27 -3.35
CA VAL A 43 -6.68 -4.45 -2.76
C VAL A 43 -7.70 -4.01 -3.81
N LYS A 44 -7.24 -3.54 -4.98
CA LYS A 44 -8.14 -3.15 -6.08
C LYS A 44 -9.00 -4.30 -6.57
N MET A 45 -8.46 -5.53 -6.64
CA MET A 45 -9.25 -6.71 -7.00
C MET A 45 -10.28 -7.05 -5.93
N LEU A 46 -9.92 -6.98 -4.65
CA LEU A 46 -10.86 -7.19 -3.54
C LEU A 46 -12.02 -6.17 -3.58
N LEU A 47 -11.72 -4.89 -3.79
CA LEU A 47 -12.73 -3.85 -3.94
C LEU A 47 -13.62 -4.08 -5.18
N ALA A 48 -13.05 -4.52 -6.30
CA ALA A 48 -13.80 -4.85 -7.50
C ALA A 48 -14.74 -6.05 -7.28
N GLN A 49 -14.27 -7.10 -6.59
CA GLN A 49 -15.09 -8.25 -6.21
C GLN A 49 -16.25 -7.82 -5.29
N ALA A 50 -15.95 -7.01 -4.26
CA ALA A 50 -16.95 -6.48 -3.34
C ALA A 50 -18.01 -5.63 -4.08
N LYS A 51 -17.60 -4.76 -5.01
CA LYS A 51 -18.52 -3.99 -5.87
C LYS A 51 -19.43 -4.89 -6.71
N THR A 52 -18.87 -5.88 -7.41
CA THR A 52 -19.66 -6.77 -8.27
C THR A 52 -20.72 -7.49 -7.46
N GLN A 53 -20.37 -7.98 -6.27
CA GLN A 53 -21.31 -8.65 -5.40
C GLN A 53 -22.35 -7.70 -4.79
N TRP A 54 -21.93 -6.51 -4.35
CA TRP A 54 -22.86 -5.48 -3.88
C TRP A 54 -23.92 -5.18 -4.92
N ASN A 55 -23.50 -4.94 -6.17
CA ASN A 55 -24.42 -4.63 -7.26
C ASN A 55 -25.33 -5.82 -7.57
N HIS A 56 -24.81 -7.04 -7.57
CA HIS A 56 -25.62 -8.24 -7.77
C HIS A 56 -26.69 -8.41 -6.67
N ASN A 57 -26.32 -8.19 -5.41
CA ASN A 57 -27.23 -8.32 -4.26
C ASN A 57 -28.26 -7.19 -4.20
N ASN A 58 -27.90 -6.00 -4.69
CA ASN A 58 -28.74 -4.79 -4.67
C ASN A 58 -29.37 -4.45 -6.02
N ASN A 59 -29.57 -5.42 -6.92
CA ASN A 59 -30.17 -5.19 -8.25
C ASN A 59 -31.54 -4.46 -8.21
N ASN A 60 -32.25 -4.47 -7.07
CA ASN A 60 -33.53 -3.76 -6.88
C ASN A 60 -33.40 -2.39 -6.17
N ASN A 61 -32.23 -2.06 -5.62
CA ASN A 61 -31.97 -0.79 -4.92
C ASN A 61 -31.21 0.16 -5.84
N ASN A 62 -31.73 1.38 -6.04
CA ASN A 62 -31.19 2.42 -6.95
C ASN A 62 -29.80 3.00 -6.57
N THR A 63 -28.96 2.29 -5.82
CA THR A 63 -27.62 2.77 -5.44
C THR A 63 -26.54 1.75 -5.79
N PRO A 64 -26.11 1.69 -7.06
CA PRO A 64 -24.98 0.85 -7.47
C PRO A 64 -23.69 1.36 -6.82
N ALA A 65 -22.86 0.44 -6.37
CA ALA A 65 -21.50 0.74 -5.93
C ALA A 65 -20.64 1.14 -7.13
N GLU A 66 -19.82 2.18 -6.96
CA GLU A 66 -18.87 2.67 -7.95
C GLU A 66 -17.43 2.59 -7.41
N ILE A 67 -16.45 2.35 -8.30
CA ILE A 67 -15.03 2.50 -7.96
C ILE A 67 -14.49 3.64 -8.81
N GLN A 68 -14.18 4.74 -8.14
CA GLN A 68 -13.52 5.88 -8.77
C GLN A 68 -12.01 5.72 -8.61
N ASN A 69 -11.30 5.63 -9.74
CA ASN A 69 -9.86 5.46 -9.76
C ASN A 69 -9.18 6.79 -10.07
N PHE A 70 -8.51 7.34 -9.07
CA PHE A 70 -7.68 8.51 -9.27
C PHE A 70 -6.22 8.08 -9.46
N LYS A 71 -5.70 8.27 -10.68
CA LYS A 71 -4.29 8.00 -11.00
C LYS A 71 -3.49 9.27 -10.81
N TYR A 72 -2.56 9.25 -9.86
CA TYR A 72 -1.61 10.33 -9.65
C TYR A 72 -0.22 9.79 -9.90
N SER A 73 0.37 10.20 -11.02
CA SER A 73 1.71 9.77 -11.36
C SER A 73 2.74 10.72 -10.76
N PHE A 74 3.69 10.18 -10.00
CA PHE A 74 4.96 10.87 -9.73
C PHE A 74 5.93 10.75 -10.92
N GLY A 75 5.63 9.92 -11.93
CA GLY A 75 6.49 9.63 -13.08
C GLY A 75 5.88 10.05 -14.44
N GLY A 76 6.69 10.63 -15.33
CA GLY A 76 6.25 11.06 -16.66
C GLY A 76 5.36 12.31 -16.68
N GLY A 77 5.09 12.82 -17.89
CA GLY A 77 4.31 14.04 -18.12
C GLY A 77 5.10 15.34 -17.95
N SER A 78 4.54 16.44 -18.47
CA SER A 78 5.13 17.79 -18.36
C SER A 78 5.06 18.33 -16.92
N SER A 79 5.90 19.32 -16.59
CA SER A 79 5.86 19.99 -15.28
C SER A 79 4.46 20.53 -14.95
N ALA A 80 3.74 21.07 -15.95
CA ALA A 80 2.37 21.55 -15.79
C ALA A 80 1.39 20.42 -15.47
N GLN A 81 1.55 19.24 -16.06
CA GLN A 81 0.71 18.08 -15.74
C GLN A 81 0.96 17.60 -14.30
N LYS A 82 2.23 17.57 -13.87
CA LYS A 82 2.59 17.21 -12.49
C LYS A 82 1.99 18.19 -11.48
N GLN A 83 2.02 19.50 -11.79
CA GLN A 83 1.39 20.52 -10.94
C GLN A 83 -0.13 20.34 -10.83
N ARG A 84 -0.84 20.18 -11.96
CA ARG A 84 -2.29 19.93 -11.94
C ARG A 84 -2.66 18.67 -11.14
N ASN A 85 -1.87 17.60 -11.27
CA ASN A 85 -2.08 16.37 -10.50
C ASN A 85 -1.88 16.59 -9.00
N GLN A 86 -0.90 17.42 -8.61
CA GLN A 86 -0.63 17.77 -7.22
C GLN A 86 -1.76 18.62 -6.62
N GLU A 87 -2.27 19.61 -7.37
CA GLU A 87 -3.41 20.44 -6.97
C GLU A 87 -4.68 19.59 -6.77
N ALA A 88 -4.99 18.70 -7.72
CA ALA A 88 -6.12 17.77 -7.60
C ALA A 88 -5.98 16.83 -6.38
N ARG A 89 -4.75 16.40 -6.06
CA ARG A 89 -4.48 15.58 -4.86
C ARG A 89 -4.78 16.35 -3.59
N ILE A 90 -4.36 17.61 -3.50
CA ILE A 90 -4.62 18.48 -2.35
C ILE A 90 -6.13 18.68 -2.17
N GLN A 91 -6.86 18.98 -3.26
CA GLN A 91 -8.31 19.14 -3.23
C GLN A 91 -9.03 17.88 -2.72
N HIS A 92 -8.58 16.69 -3.13
CA HIS A 92 -9.18 15.44 -2.65
C HIS A 92 -8.89 15.17 -1.17
N ILE A 93 -7.67 15.47 -0.70
CA ILE A 93 -7.34 15.35 0.72
C ILE A 93 -8.18 16.33 1.55
N GLN A 94 -8.35 17.56 1.09
CA GLN A 94 -9.24 18.55 1.69
C GLN A 94 -10.70 18.09 1.75
N ALA A 95 -11.21 17.51 0.66
CA ALA A 95 -12.56 16.96 0.60
C ALA A 95 -12.73 15.81 1.62
N MET A 96 -11.77 14.88 1.67
CA MET A 96 -11.77 13.78 2.64
C MET A 96 -11.76 14.31 4.08
N ALA A 97 -10.87 15.26 4.39
CA ALA A 97 -10.76 15.88 5.70
C ALA A 97 -12.08 16.53 6.13
N THR A 98 -12.69 17.31 5.24
CA THR A 98 -13.97 17.97 5.47
C THR A 98 -15.08 16.96 5.74
N HIS A 99 -15.19 15.91 4.94
CA HIS A 99 -16.20 14.87 5.13
C HIS A 99 -16.02 14.08 6.43
N GLN A 100 -14.78 13.81 6.84
CA GLN A 100 -14.48 13.13 8.09
C GLN A 100 -14.79 13.98 9.34
N LEU A 101 -14.70 15.31 9.24
CA LEU A 101 -15.03 16.22 10.34
C LEU A 101 -16.54 16.37 10.57
N HIS A 102 -17.36 16.29 9.52
CA HIS A 102 -18.79 16.60 9.59
C HIS A 102 -19.72 15.37 9.69
N THR A 103 -19.17 14.15 9.74
CA THR A 103 -19.97 12.92 9.79
C THR A 103 -20.08 12.39 11.23
N THR A 104 -21.32 12.33 11.75
CA THR A 104 -21.61 12.00 13.17
C THR A 104 -21.94 10.53 13.47
N ASN A 105 -21.92 9.61 12.50
CA ASN A 105 -21.57 8.17 12.71
C ASN A 105 -21.95 7.22 11.55
N THR A 106 -22.85 7.57 10.61
CA THR A 106 -23.38 6.56 9.66
C THR A 106 -22.92 6.69 8.20
N ASN A 107 -22.35 7.81 7.75
CA ASN A 107 -21.87 7.99 6.37
C ASN A 107 -20.35 8.29 6.28
N ALA A 108 -19.58 7.91 7.30
CA ALA A 108 -18.16 8.30 7.36
C ALA A 108 -17.37 7.65 6.20
N ILE A 109 -16.54 8.45 5.53
CA ILE A 109 -15.63 7.96 4.50
C ILE A 109 -14.47 7.25 5.21
N VAL A 110 -14.36 5.95 5.01
CA VAL A 110 -13.20 5.18 5.51
C VAL A 110 -12.06 5.34 4.52
N THR A 111 -11.03 6.05 4.92
CA THR A 111 -9.79 6.18 4.15
C THR A 111 -8.73 5.26 4.71
N PHE A 112 -8.22 4.36 3.87
CA PHE A 112 -7.19 3.40 4.28
C PHE A 112 -6.09 3.23 3.23
N THR A 113 -4.97 2.70 3.68
CA THR A 113 -3.83 2.32 2.84
C THR A 113 -3.28 0.97 3.31
N VAL A 114 -2.39 0.40 2.50
CA VAL A 114 -1.62 -0.80 2.86
C VAL A 114 -0.15 -0.49 2.75
N VAL A 115 0.62 -0.84 3.77
CA VAL A 115 2.09 -0.75 3.82
C VAL A 115 2.70 -2.15 3.85
N ARG A 116 4.00 -2.25 3.59
CA ARG A 116 4.74 -3.51 3.52
C ARG A 116 6.11 -3.31 4.13
N ASP A 117 6.68 -4.36 4.72
CA ASP A 117 8.08 -4.35 5.13
C ASP A 117 8.98 -3.70 4.03
N PRO A 118 9.85 -2.73 4.38
CA PRO A 118 10.57 -1.94 3.38
C PRO A 118 11.47 -2.76 2.46
N LEU A 119 12.07 -3.85 2.96
CA LEU A 119 12.98 -4.70 2.19
C LEU A 119 12.19 -5.60 1.24
N GLU A 120 11.08 -6.16 1.72
CA GLU A 120 10.15 -6.91 0.86
C GLU A 120 9.53 -6.02 -0.24
N ARG A 121 9.23 -4.76 0.10
CA ARG A 121 8.80 -3.75 -0.86
C ARG A 121 9.88 -3.48 -1.89
N PHE A 122 11.14 -3.30 -1.48
CA PHE A 122 12.28 -3.07 -2.37
C PHE A 122 12.39 -4.14 -3.45
N VAL A 123 12.33 -5.43 -3.10
CA VAL A 123 12.40 -6.52 -4.09
C VAL A 123 11.30 -6.38 -5.13
N SER A 124 10.08 -6.08 -4.67
CA SER A 124 8.95 -5.88 -5.58
C SER A 124 9.10 -4.63 -6.45
N ALA A 125 9.69 -3.57 -5.91
CA ALA A 125 9.96 -2.33 -6.65
C ALA A 125 11.00 -2.55 -7.75
N VAL A 126 12.13 -3.18 -7.43
CA VAL A 126 13.19 -3.51 -8.39
C VAL A 126 12.64 -4.34 -9.55
N GLN A 127 11.81 -5.36 -9.27
CA GLN A 127 11.14 -6.15 -10.31
C GLN A 127 10.31 -5.26 -11.26
N GLN A 128 9.59 -4.27 -10.71
CA GLN A 128 8.77 -3.37 -11.52
C GLN A 128 9.62 -2.40 -12.33
N VAL A 129 10.67 -1.83 -11.73
CA VAL A 129 11.57 -0.89 -12.39
C VAL A 129 12.26 -1.56 -13.57
N MET A 130 12.80 -2.78 -13.38
CA MET A 130 13.42 -3.54 -14.47
C MET A 130 12.43 -3.91 -15.58
N HIS A 131 11.13 -3.90 -15.32
CA HIS A 131 10.14 -4.17 -16.35
C HIS A 131 10.02 -2.99 -17.34
N TYR A 132 9.96 -1.75 -16.86
CA TYR A 132 9.77 -0.57 -17.73
C TYR A 132 11.04 0.25 -18.01
N ASN A 133 12.07 0.14 -17.18
CA ASN A 133 13.34 0.85 -17.36
C ASN A 133 14.40 -0.11 -17.91
N THR A 134 14.61 -0.05 -19.22
CA THR A 134 15.54 -0.91 -19.96
C THR A 134 16.98 -0.71 -19.53
N ASP A 135 17.39 0.51 -19.20
CA ASP A 135 18.78 0.82 -18.84
C ASP A 135 19.12 0.23 -17.47
N PHE A 136 18.23 0.43 -16.50
CA PHE A 136 18.33 -0.19 -15.18
C PHE A 136 18.32 -1.72 -15.29
N ARG A 137 17.45 -2.29 -16.14
CA ARG A 137 17.42 -3.74 -16.40
C ARG A 137 18.73 -4.24 -17.00
N THR A 138 19.21 -3.64 -18.08
CA THR A 138 20.45 -4.06 -18.76
C THR A 138 21.65 -3.97 -17.83
N LYS A 139 21.71 -2.92 -17.00
CA LYS A 139 22.79 -2.73 -16.05
C LYS A 139 22.74 -3.72 -14.89
N CYS A 140 21.56 -3.96 -14.31
CA CYS A 140 21.45 -4.68 -13.04
C CYS A 140 20.81 -6.06 -13.06
N LEU A 141 20.17 -6.49 -14.15
CA LEU A 141 19.73 -7.88 -14.26
C LEU A 141 20.96 -8.79 -14.46
N LYS A 142 21.28 -9.60 -13.45
CA LYS A 142 22.42 -10.54 -13.45
C LYS A 142 21.93 -11.99 -13.48
N TRP A 143 22.87 -12.92 -13.65
CA TRP A 143 22.62 -14.36 -13.67
C TRP A 143 21.99 -14.90 -12.37
N THR A 144 22.28 -14.26 -11.23
CA THR A 144 21.74 -14.67 -9.93
C THR A 144 20.92 -13.54 -9.31
N ALA A 145 19.92 -13.93 -8.51
CA ALA A 145 19.08 -12.98 -7.78
C ALA A 145 19.91 -12.16 -6.77
N ARG A 146 20.89 -12.79 -6.11
CA ARG A 146 21.83 -12.08 -5.21
C ARG A 146 22.59 -10.97 -5.94
N ALA A 147 23.24 -11.29 -7.05
CA ALA A 147 24.00 -10.29 -7.82
C ALA A 147 23.09 -9.19 -8.40
N THR A 148 21.86 -9.55 -8.80
CA THR A 148 20.84 -8.59 -9.26
C THR A 148 20.46 -7.62 -8.15
N VAL A 149 20.16 -8.12 -6.95
CA VAL A 149 19.82 -7.29 -5.79
C VAL A 149 20.99 -6.40 -5.39
N GLN A 150 22.22 -6.95 -5.31
CA GLN A 150 23.41 -6.17 -4.96
C GLN A 150 23.64 -5.02 -5.96
N CYS A 151 23.49 -5.28 -7.27
CA CYS A 151 23.60 -4.22 -8.28
C CYS A 151 22.51 -3.16 -8.09
N ALA A 152 21.25 -3.59 -7.86
CA ALA A 152 20.16 -2.64 -7.66
C ALA A 152 20.37 -1.75 -6.43
N ILE A 153 20.85 -2.31 -5.30
CA ILE A 153 21.21 -1.53 -4.11
C ILE A 153 22.24 -0.46 -4.47
N HIS A 154 23.34 -0.87 -5.10
CA HIS A 154 24.42 0.04 -5.49
C HIS A 154 23.95 1.13 -6.46
N GLU A 155 23.17 0.75 -7.47
CA GLU A 155 22.66 1.68 -8.47
C GLU A 155 21.71 2.71 -7.85
N ILE A 156 20.86 2.29 -6.92
CA ILE A 156 19.91 3.18 -6.25
C ILE A 156 20.64 4.13 -5.30
N GLN A 157 21.69 3.66 -4.61
CA GLN A 157 22.51 4.48 -3.72
C GLN A 157 23.36 5.53 -4.45
N THR A 158 23.85 5.21 -5.65
CA THR A 158 24.82 6.05 -6.38
C THR A 158 24.17 6.98 -7.42
N THR A 159 22.86 6.91 -7.59
CA THR A 159 22.14 7.68 -8.62
C THR A 159 20.84 8.28 -8.10
N ASN A 160 20.05 8.89 -8.98
CA ASN A 160 18.77 9.51 -8.65
C ASN A 160 17.57 8.54 -8.70
N TYR A 161 17.77 7.22 -8.74
CA TYR A 161 16.66 6.25 -8.82
C TYR A 161 15.70 6.29 -7.62
N LEU A 162 16.11 6.81 -6.46
CA LEU A 162 15.19 7.08 -5.34
C LEU A 162 14.09 8.10 -5.67
N ARG A 163 14.22 8.85 -6.77
CA ARG A 163 13.14 9.74 -7.27
C ARG A 163 12.07 8.99 -8.06
N ASP A 164 12.29 7.72 -8.39
CA ASP A 164 11.29 6.89 -9.04
C ASP A 164 10.16 6.54 -8.06
N VAL A 165 8.91 6.61 -8.52
CA VAL A 165 7.72 6.36 -7.69
C VAL A 165 7.68 4.98 -7.04
N HIS A 166 8.33 3.99 -7.65
CA HIS A 166 8.37 2.63 -7.12
C HIS A 166 9.46 2.46 -6.07
N LEU A 167 10.53 3.26 -6.16
CA LEU A 167 11.73 3.14 -5.31
C LEU A 167 11.78 4.18 -4.20
N LEU A 168 11.01 5.26 -4.30
CA LEU A 168 10.93 6.28 -3.26
C LEU A 168 10.48 5.66 -1.92
N PRO A 169 10.94 6.21 -0.78
CA PRO A 169 10.50 5.75 0.53
C PRO A 169 8.97 5.80 0.68
N MET A 170 8.37 4.75 1.22
CA MET A 170 6.92 4.69 1.47
C MET A 170 6.40 5.91 2.22
N VAL A 171 7.14 6.39 3.21
CA VAL A 171 6.76 7.55 4.03
C VAL A 171 6.47 8.79 3.17
N ALA A 172 7.18 8.96 2.04
CA ALA A 172 6.98 10.10 1.16
C ALA A 172 5.63 10.06 0.41
N HIS A 173 4.96 8.91 0.32
CA HIS A 173 3.58 8.84 -0.14
C HIS A 173 2.59 9.50 0.84
N PHE A 174 2.96 9.62 2.12
CA PHE A 174 2.10 10.17 3.16
C PHE A 174 2.31 11.67 3.42
N ARG A 175 3.37 12.29 2.89
CA ARG A 175 3.72 13.70 3.16
C ARG A 175 2.56 14.70 3.04
N LEU A 176 1.63 14.54 2.09
CA LEU A 176 0.52 15.49 1.97
C LEU A 176 -0.57 15.33 3.03
N TRP A 177 -0.50 14.31 3.87
CA TRP A 177 -1.39 14.18 5.03
C TRP A 177 -0.89 15.02 6.21
N ASP A 178 0.39 15.39 6.24
CA ASP A 178 0.97 16.20 7.31
C ASP A 178 0.28 17.58 7.41
N ASP A 179 -0.15 18.13 6.27
CA ASP A 179 -0.85 19.42 6.17
C ASP A 179 -2.34 19.33 6.57
N TYR A 180 -2.88 18.13 6.80
CA TYR A 180 -4.30 17.89 7.09
C TYR A 180 -4.48 17.03 8.34
N PRO A 181 -4.19 17.58 9.54
CA PRO A 181 -4.15 16.81 10.79
C PRO A 181 -5.51 16.26 11.23
N THR A 182 -6.60 16.78 10.69
CA THR A 182 -7.98 16.31 10.96
C THR A 182 -8.35 15.08 10.15
N ALA A 183 -7.59 14.81 9.09
CA ALA A 183 -7.91 13.79 8.14
C ALA A 183 -7.33 12.45 8.66
N ARG A 184 -8.20 11.46 8.84
CA ARG A 184 -7.89 10.15 9.41
C ARG A 184 -7.56 9.15 8.31
N LEU A 185 -6.44 8.45 8.47
CA LEU A 185 -5.97 7.41 7.56
C LEU A 185 -5.70 6.11 8.36
N ALA A 186 -6.42 5.05 8.03
CA ALA A 186 -6.12 3.72 8.53
C ALA A 186 -4.95 3.11 7.74
N VAL A 187 -3.92 2.61 8.43
CA VAL A 187 -2.75 2.02 7.80
C VAL A 187 -2.69 0.54 8.14
N LEU A 188 -2.94 -0.32 7.15
CA LEU A 188 -2.90 -1.77 7.29
C LEU A 188 -1.53 -2.32 6.87
N HIS A 189 -1.05 -3.36 7.53
CA HIS A 189 0.08 -4.12 7.05
C HIS A 189 -0.34 -5.05 5.90
N LEU A 190 0.58 -5.39 5.00
CA LEU A 190 0.30 -6.33 3.90
C LEU A 190 -0.21 -7.69 4.39
N HIS A 191 0.22 -8.11 5.59
CA HIS A 191 -0.25 -9.33 6.23
C HIS A 191 -1.71 -9.27 6.68
N ASP A 192 -2.31 -8.08 6.75
CA ASP A 192 -3.72 -7.89 7.11
C ASP A 192 -4.66 -8.00 5.92
N LEU A 193 -4.13 -8.20 4.70
CA LEU A 193 -4.95 -8.35 3.50
C LEU A 193 -5.99 -9.50 3.57
N PRO A 194 -5.69 -10.67 4.16
CA PRO A 194 -6.71 -11.70 4.38
C PRO A 194 -7.84 -11.22 5.30
N SER A 195 -7.52 -10.47 6.36
CA SER A 195 -8.51 -9.87 7.26
C SER A 195 -9.35 -8.81 6.54
N LEU A 196 -8.73 -7.99 5.69
CA LEU A 196 -9.45 -7.03 4.84
C LEU A 196 -10.40 -7.74 3.86
N ALA A 197 -9.97 -8.85 3.26
CA ALA A 197 -10.83 -9.64 2.37
C ALA A 197 -12.03 -10.23 3.12
N ALA A 198 -11.81 -10.79 4.31
CA ALA A 198 -12.87 -11.30 5.17
C ALA A 198 -13.83 -10.20 5.62
N TYR A 199 -13.31 -9.01 5.96
CA TYR A 199 -14.12 -7.84 6.30
C TYR A 199 -15.01 -7.42 5.13
N LEU A 200 -14.44 -7.24 3.93
CA LEU A 200 -15.22 -6.86 2.74
C LEU A 200 -16.28 -7.90 2.38
N HIS A 201 -15.97 -9.19 2.57
CA HIS A 201 -16.97 -10.26 2.41
C HIS A 201 -18.14 -10.08 3.36
N HIS A 202 -17.85 -9.89 4.65
CA HIS A 202 -18.88 -9.78 5.68
C HIS A 202 -19.78 -8.55 5.48
N VAL A 203 -19.19 -7.40 5.11
CA VAL A 203 -19.94 -6.18 4.81
C VAL A 203 -20.91 -6.37 3.64
N VAL A 204 -20.50 -7.09 2.60
CA VAL A 204 -21.36 -7.37 1.45
C VAL A 204 -22.42 -8.42 1.78
N ALA A 205 -22.07 -9.46 2.54
CA ALA A 205 -22.97 -10.55 2.91
C ALA A 205 -24.09 -10.10 3.87
N ASN A 206 -23.77 -9.27 4.87
CA ASN A 206 -24.79 -8.77 5.82
C ASN A 206 -25.83 -7.84 5.16
N ASN A 207 -25.51 -7.25 4.00
CA ASN A 207 -26.45 -6.44 3.22
C ASN A 207 -27.31 -7.25 2.26
N SER A 208 -27.19 -8.58 2.26
CA SER A 208 -27.96 -9.47 1.41
C SER A 208 -28.76 -10.48 2.23
N ASN A 209 -30.08 -10.53 1.98
CA ASN A 209 -30.95 -11.62 2.48
C ASN A 209 -30.70 -12.96 1.76
N SER A 210 -29.64 -13.07 0.97
CA SER A 210 -29.33 -14.25 0.17
C SER A 210 -28.08 -14.96 0.71
N ASN A 211 -28.17 -16.28 0.85
CA ASN A 211 -27.07 -17.20 1.14
C ASN A 211 -26.09 -17.26 -0.06
N SER A 212 -25.47 -16.14 -0.38
CA SER A 212 -24.57 -15.99 -1.53
C SER A 212 -23.18 -16.52 -1.17
N THR A 213 -22.89 -17.75 -1.59
CA THR A 213 -21.60 -18.45 -1.44
C THR A 213 -20.52 -17.97 -2.42
N LEU A 214 -20.61 -16.74 -2.94
CA LEU A 214 -19.92 -16.32 -4.16
C LEU A 214 -18.54 -15.69 -3.95
N LEU A 215 -18.05 -15.55 -2.72
CA LEU A 215 -16.68 -15.11 -2.48
C LEU A 215 -15.79 -16.33 -2.28
N SER A 216 -15.00 -16.64 -3.31
CA SER A 216 -13.86 -17.51 -3.11
C SER A 216 -12.97 -16.87 -2.04
N THR A 217 -12.78 -17.55 -0.91
CA THR A 217 -11.88 -17.13 0.18
C THR A 217 -10.42 -17.06 -0.27
N THR A 218 -10.13 -17.53 -1.49
CA THR A 218 -8.82 -17.43 -2.11
C THR A 218 -8.48 -15.97 -2.40
N MET A 219 -7.52 -15.44 -1.64
CA MET A 219 -6.93 -14.14 -1.87
C MET A 219 -6.52 -13.98 -3.34
N PRO A 220 -7.05 -12.97 -4.07
CA PRO A 220 -6.65 -12.74 -5.44
C PRO A 220 -5.17 -12.39 -5.48
N HIS A 221 -4.37 -13.23 -6.14
CA HIS A 221 -2.99 -12.90 -6.41
C HIS A 221 -2.97 -11.88 -7.54
N GLY A 222 -2.85 -10.59 -7.19
CA GLY A 222 -3.00 -9.49 -8.14
C GLY A 222 -2.01 -9.50 -9.30
N ARG A 223 -0.96 -10.32 -9.20
CA ARG A 223 0.03 -10.56 -10.25
C ARG A 223 0.39 -12.03 -10.22
N ASP A 224 -0.43 -12.85 -10.87
CA ASP A 224 -0.07 -14.23 -11.12
C ASP A 224 1.27 -14.26 -11.87
N ARG A 225 2.31 -14.77 -11.20
CA ARG A 225 3.67 -14.95 -11.76
C ARG A 225 3.69 -15.98 -12.90
N SER A 226 2.56 -16.66 -13.15
CA SER A 226 2.38 -17.61 -14.24
C SER A 226 2.29 -16.97 -15.63
N LYS A 227 1.93 -15.67 -15.74
CA LYS A 227 1.98 -14.94 -17.01
C LYS A 227 3.43 -14.57 -17.31
N VAL A 228 4.06 -15.43 -18.12
CA VAL A 228 5.47 -15.42 -18.57
C VAL A 228 5.95 -14.03 -19.04
N ASP A 229 5.04 -13.17 -19.52
CA ASP A 229 5.37 -11.83 -20.02
C ASP A 229 5.75 -10.81 -18.93
N TYR A 230 5.36 -11.04 -17.67
CA TYR A 230 5.56 -10.03 -16.61
C TYR A 230 6.92 -10.16 -15.91
N ALA A 231 7.40 -11.39 -15.72
CA ALA A 231 8.73 -11.69 -15.22
C ALA A 231 9.43 -12.63 -16.22
N THR A 232 9.75 -12.10 -17.40
CA THR A 232 10.47 -12.83 -18.46
C THR A 232 11.81 -13.41 -17.98
N SER A 233 12.31 -12.94 -16.84
CA SER A 233 13.48 -13.49 -16.15
C SER A 233 13.11 -14.34 -14.94
N ARG A 234 13.53 -15.62 -14.96
CA ARG A 234 13.49 -16.54 -13.82
C ARG A 234 14.20 -15.98 -12.58
N VAL A 235 15.21 -15.12 -12.79
CA VAL A 235 15.92 -14.43 -11.71
C VAL A 235 14.96 -13.52 -10.97
N LEU A 236 14.24 -12.65 -11.71
CA LEU A 236 13.29 -11.71 -11.14
C LEU A 236 12.15 -12.41 -10.41
N ALA A 237 11.59 -13.47 -11.00
CA ALA A 237 10.46 -14.22 -10.43
C ALA A 237 10.77 -14.86 -9.07
N ASN A 238 12.04 -15.19 -8.82
CA ASN A 238 12.47 -15.92 -7.61
C ASN A 238 13.12 -15.03 -6.55
N MET A 239 13.36 -13.74 -6.82
CA MET A 239 13.98 -12.84 -5.84
C MET A 239 13.16 -12.76 -4.56
N SER A 240 13.87 -12.76 -3.44
CA SER A 240 13.34 -12.64 -2.08
C SER A 240 14.47 -12.23 -1.15
N ILE A 241 14.14 -11.52 -0.06
CA ILE A 241 15.13 -11.06 0.91
C ILE A 241 15.80 -12.25 1.58
N LYS A 242 15.00 -13.13 2.20
CA LYS A 242 15.49 -14.31 2.96
C LYS A 242 16.47 -15.21 2.21
N ARG A 243 16.26 -15.43 0.89
CA ARG A 243 17.08 -16.39 0.13
C ARG A 243 18.30 -15.76 -0.53
N HIS A 244 18.26 -14.46 -0.84
CA HIS A 244 19.22 -13.86 -1.76
C HIS A 244 20.04 -12.71 -1.17
N CYS A 245 19.62 -12.09 -0.07
CA CYS A 245 20.38 -11.04 0.59
C CYS A 245 21.34 -11.62 1.62
N THR A 246 22.60 -11.17 1.61
CA THR A 246 23.54 -11.41 2.71
C THR A 246 23.24 -10.45 3.88
N PRO A 247 23.80 -10.67 5.08
CA PRO A 247 23.66 -9.73 6.19
C PRO A 247 24.08 -8.30 5.84
N GLU A 248 25.16 -8.13 5.06
CA GLU A 248 25.65 -6.82 4.62
C GLU A 248 24.65 -6.14 3.67
N MET A 249 24.04 -6.90 2.76
CA MET A 249 22.99 -6.39 1.87
C MET A 249 21.75 -5.95 2.65
N ILE A 250 21.37 -6.72 3.68
CA ILE A 250 20.26 -6.35 4.58
C ILE A 250 20.59 -5.03 5.28
N GLN A 251 21.80 -4.89 5.84
CA GLN A 251 22.23 -3.66 6.48
C GLN A 251 22.19 -2.45 5.53
N GLN A 252 22.70 -2.61 4.30
CA GLN A 252 22.64 -1.57 3.26
C GLN A 252 21.21 -1.15 2.93
N LEU A 253 20.29 -2.12 2.81
CA LEU A 253 18.88 -1.84 2.55
C LEU A 253 18.20 -1.16 3.74
N CYS A 254 18.49 -1.60 4.97
CA CYS A 254 17.98 -0.97 6.18
C CYS A 254 18.45 0.48 6.31
N GLN A 255 19.69 0.78 5.92
CA GLN A 255 20.19 2.16 5.86
C GLN A 255 19.51 2.97 4.76
N LEU A 256 19.41 2.40 3.55
CA LEU A 256 18.78 3.03 2.38
C LEU A 256 17.31 3.40 2.64
N TYR A 257 16.59 2.55 3.36
CA TYR A 257 15.17 2.75 3.72
C TYR A 257 14.97 3.01 5.22
N SER A 258 15.96 3.58 5.90
CA SER A 258 15.93 3.83 7.35
C SER A 258 14.69 4.63 7.80
N ILE A 259 14.28 5.62 7.01
CA ILE A 259 13.08 6.40 7.28
C ILE A 259 11.80 5.56 7.22
N ASP A 260 11.72 4.58 6.31
CA ASP A 260 10.58 3.67 6.22
C ASP A 260 10.59 2.66 7.38
N VAL A 261 11.77 2.23 7.84
CA VAL A 261 11.90 1.37 9.03
C VAL A 261 11.36 2.10 10.27
N ILE A 262 11.78 3.35 10.48
CA ILE A 262 11.29 4.19 11.59
C ILE A 262 9.78 4.43 11.46
N PHE A 263 9.29 4.72 10.25
CA PHE A 263 7.87 4.90 9.97
C PHE A 263 7.05 3.63 10.28
N MET A 264 7.53 2.45 9.89
CA MET A 264 6.84 1.19 10.21
C MET A 264 6.83 0.95 11.72
N GLN A 265 7.95 1.22 12.40
CA GLN A 265 8.03 1.08 13.85
C GLN A 265 7.08 2.04 14.58
N SER A 266 6.94 3.29 14.13
CA SER A 266 6.00 4.25 14.73
C SER A 266 4.54 3.83 14.52
N LEU A 267 4.26 3.04 13.48
CA LEU A 267 2.96 2.41 13.27
C LEU A 267 2.71 1.17 14.14
N GLY A 268 3.72 0.70 14.89
CA GLY A 268 3.68 -0.55 15.65
C GLY A 268 3.94 -1.80 14.81
N TYR A 269 4.52 -1.64 13.62
CA TYR A 269 4.96 -2.75 12.77
C TYR A 269 6.47 -2.93 12.88
N ALA A 270 6.91 -4.08 13.39
CA ALA A 270 8.33 -4.43 13.37
C ALA A 270 8.74 -4.86 11.95
N SER A 271 9.88 -4.36 11.47
CA SER A 271 10.51 -4.95 10.28
C SER A 271 11.04 -6.34 10.64
N GLU A 272 10.83 -7.29 9.73
CA GLU A 272 11.32 -8.67 9.91
C GLU A 272 12.86 -8.74 9.82
N TYR A 273 13.47 -7.77 9.14
CA TYR A 273 14.88 -7.82 8.77
C TYR A 273 15.69 -6.69 9.42
N CYS A 274 15.09 -5.52 9.55
CA CYS A 274 15.73 -4.37 10.17
C CYS A 274 15.34 -4.35 11.65
N HIS A 275 16.05 -5.11 12.46
CA HIS A 275 16.01 -4.88 13.90
C HIS A 275 16.65 -3.53 14.18
N SER A 276 15.97 -2.72 14.98
CA SER A 276 16.53 -1.51 15.52
C SER A 276 17.90 -1.84 16.09
N HIS A 277 18.95 -1.23 15.52
CA HIS A 277 20.19 -1.04 16.26
C HIS A 277 19.81 -0.10 17.41
N SER A 278 19.20 -0.68 18.44
CA SER A 278 18.89 -0.04 19.68
C SER A 278 20.25 0.16 20.34
N HIS A 279 20.74 1.40 20.21
CA HIS A 279 21.92 1.93 20.88
C HIS A 279 23.26 1.37 20.41
N SER A 280 23.97 2.17 19.63
CA SER A 280 25.29 2.59 20.11
C SER A 280 25.38 4.11 19.95
N PRO A 281 25.68 4.84 21.04
CA PRO A 281 25.88 6.29 20.99
C PRO A 281 27.04 6.69 20.08
#